data_AF-E4QS96-F1
#
_entry.id   AF-E4QS96-F1
#
_cell.length_a   1.000
_cell.length_b   1.000
_cell.length_c   1.000
_cell.angle_alpha   90.00
_cell.angle_beta   90.00
_cell.angle_gamma   90.00
#
_symmetry.space_group_name_H-M   'P 1'
#
loop_
_entity.id
_entity.type
_entity.pdbx_description
1 polymer ?
#
loop_
_entity_poly.entity_id
_entity_poly.type
_entity_poly.pdbx_seq_one_letter_code
_entity_poly.pdbx_strand_id
1 'polypeptide(L)'
;MVATVGLIQEGFHGAEAFSHKFENLENLYKILIIGGGALFGLVSVFIARWFFIRIFKTELHSDHKKHDHSDHIVNFSDVDSPKSAWLAILLLLSHRTIDGFILGSVIARVTAGDPINWYLIATFIAHMLIEVLIIHYRQVQYGQSIKKSVIYNLITTLILVPIITVGAFLNRFFIKTGWLIPFFNVSGGAILSFVVIIELVPEFIHLRNNPSFQWHFSLFLFALGIILALIILILHEH
;
A
#
# COMPACT_ATOMS: atom_id res chain seq x y z
N MET A 1 6.75 -2.49 3.76
CA MET A 1 7.99 -2.90 3.05
C MET A 1 8.05 -4.39 2.73
N VAL A 2 7.68 -5.31 3.65
CA VAL A 2 7.63 -6.76 3.33
C VAL A 2 6.80 -7.04 2.08
N ALA A 3 5.55 -6.57 2.05
CA ALA A 3 4.64 -6.76 0.92
C ALA A 3 5.19 -6.14 -0.37
N THR A 4 5.78 -4.94 -0.29
CA THR A 4 6.40 -4.26 -1.42
C THR A 4 7.48 -5.11 -2.09
N VAL A 5 8.45 -5.60 -1.30
CA VAL A 5 9.58 -6.38 -1.83
C VAL A 5 9.08 -7.72 -2.37
N GLY A 6 8.22 -8.42 -1.62
CA GLY A 6 7.65 -9.70 -2.06
C GLY A 6 6.86 -9.59 -3.36
N LEU A 7 6.01 -8.55 -3.50
CA LEU A 7 5.25 -8.30 -4.72
C LEU A 7 6.14 -8.01 -5.92
N ILE A 8 7.16 -7.17 -5.75
CA ILE A 8 8.10 -6.87 -6.83
C ILE A 8 8.84 -8.15 -7.23
N GLN A 9 9.35 -8.92 -6.27
CA GLN A 9 10.07 -10.15 -6.52
C GLN A 9 9.21 -11.20 -7.24
N GLU A 10 8.01 -11.48 -6.75
CA GLU A 10 7.03 -12.36 -7.42
C GLU A 10 6.67 -11.86 -8.82
N GLY A 11 6.60 -10.53 -8.98
CA GLY A 11 6.42 -9.88 -10.26
C GLY A 11 7.56 -10.17 -11.24
N PHE A 12 8.81 -10.09 -10.79
CA PHE A 12 10.00 -10.40 -11.58
C PHE A 12 10.07 -11.87 -11.94
N HIS A 13 9.91 -12.79 -10.97
CA HIS A 13 9.93 -14.24 -11.23
C HIS A 13 8.81 -14.67 -12.19
N GLY A 14 7.60 -14.15 -12.02
CA GLY A 14 6.49 -14.45 -12.92
C GLY A 14 6.71 -13.90 -14.33
N ALA A 15 7.28 -12.69 -14.45
CA ALA A 15 7.60 -12.11 -15.75
C ALA A 15 8.71 -12.91 -16.46
N GLU A 16 9.71 -13.40 -15.71
CA GLU A 16 10.76 -14.27 -16.23
C GLU A 16 10.21 -15.61 -16.73
N ALA A 17 9.42 -16.30 -15.90
CA ALA A 17 8.79 -17.57 -16.29
C ALA A 17 7.88 -17.43 -17.53
N PHE A 18 7.21 -16.28 -17.70
CA PHE A 18 6.40 -16.00 -18.88
C PHE A 18 7.25 -15.70 -20.12
N SER A 19 8.27 -14.84 -19.97
CA SER A 19 9.05 -14.29 -21.08
C SER A 19 10.04 -15.28 -21.68
N HIS A 20 10.52 -16.27 -20.93
CA HIS A 20 11.39 -17.34 -21.45
C HIS A 20 10.80 -18.11 -22.64
N LYS A 21 9.48 -18.10 -22.80
CA LYS A 21 8.80 -18.72 -23.95
C LYS A 21 9.05 -17.96 -25.27
N PHE A 22 9.58 -16.75 -25.19
CA PHE A 22 9.76 -15.83 -26.30
C PHE A 22 11.24 -15.45 -26.46
N GLU A 23 12.16 -16.44 -26.48
CA GLU A 23 13.63 -16.31 -26.54
C GLU A 23 14.16 -14.97 -27.10
N ASN A 24 13.84 -14.63 -28.35
CA ASN A 24 14.35 -13.41 -29.04
C ASN A 24 13.76 -12.08 -28.52
N LEU A 25 12.63 -12.13 -27.82
CA LEU A 25 11.88 -10.98 -27.28
C LEU A 25 11.78 -11.03 -25.76
N GLU A 26 12.50 -11.94 -25.09
CA GLU A 26 12.40 -12.17 -23.64
C GLU A 26 12.54 -10.86 -22.86
N ASN A 27 13.60 -10.11 -23.13
CA ASN A 27 13.87 -8.82 -22.47
C ASN A 27 12.80 -7.78 -22.75
N LEU A 28 12.24 -7.75 -23.97
CA LEU A 28 11.15 -6.83 -24.31
C LEU A 28 9.91 -7.14 -23.49
N TYR A 29 9.52 -8.41 -23.37
CA TYR A 29 8.37 -8.81 -22.55
C TYR A 29 8.61 -8.56 -21.06
N LYS A 30 9.82 -8.83 -20.54
CA LYS A 30 10.19 -8.47 -19.15
C LYS A 30 10.01 -6.96 -18.90
N ILE A 31 10.54 -6.12 -19.78
CA ILE A 31 10.42 -4.65 -19.69
C ILE A 31 8.95 -4.20 -19.76
N LEU A 32 8.17 -4.76 -20.68
CA LEU A 32 6.76 -4.39 -20.83
C LEU A 32 5.92 -4.80 -19.62
N ILE A 33 6.15 -5.99 -19.05
CA ILE A 33 5.39 -6.48 -17.89
C ILE A 33 5.80 -5.70 -16.64
N ILE A 34 7.10 -5.62 -16.35
CA ILE A 34 7.62 -5.01 -15.13
C ILE A 34 7.52 -3.48 -15.22
N GLY A 35 8.08 -2.89 -16.26
CA GLY A 35 8.07 -1.44 -16.46
C GLY A 35 6.65 -0.90 -16.70
N GLY A 36 5.85 -1.60 -17.52
CA GLY A 36 4.45 -1.26 -17.75
C GLY A 36 3.61 -1.40 -16.48
N GLY A 37 3.81 -2.48 -15.71
CA GLY A 37 3.12 -2.71 -14.44
C GLY A 37 3.44 -1.63 -13.42
N ALA A 38 4.72 -1.29 -13.23
CA ALA A 38 5.15 -0.23 -12.32
C ALA A 38 4.57 1.14 -12.72
N LEU A 39 4.65 1.48 -14.01
CA LEU A 39 4.11 2.74 -14.54
C LEU A 39 2.59 2.81 -14.34
N PHE A 40 1.87 1.73 -14.67
CA PHE A 40 0.43 1.63 -14.47
C PHE A 40 0.05 1.83 -12.99
N GLY A 41 0.77 1.15 -12.09
CA GLY A 41 0.60 1.30 -10.65
C GLY A 41 0.73 2.75 -10.21
N LEU A 42 1.85 3.41 -10.52
CA LEU A 42 2.07 4.80 -10.14
C LEU A 42 1.01 5.75 -10.73
N VAL A 43 0.71 5.63 -12.02
CA VAL A 43 -0.30 6.46 -12.69
C VAL A 43 -1.68 6.27 -12.06
N SER A 44 -2.04 5.04 -11.68
CA SER A 44 -3.33 4.75 -11.05
C SER A 44 -3.51 5.47 -9.71
N VAL A 45 -2.44 5.62 -8.91
CA VAL A 45 -2.51 6.39 -7.64
C VAL A 45 -2.80 7.86 -7.92
N PHE A 46 -2.12 8.46 -8.91
CA PHE A 46 -2.35 9.85 -9.28
C PHE A 46 -3.77 10.06 -9.82
N ILE A 47 -4.27 9.14 -10.64
CA ILE A 47 -5.64 9.18 -11.16
C ILE A 47 -6.65 9.06 -10.00
N ALA A 48 -6.47 8.10 -9.09
CA ALA A 48 -7.34 7.92 -7.93
C ALA A 48 -7.37 9.16 -7.04
N ARG A 49 -6.20 9.75 -6.75
CA ARG A 49 -6.09 11.01 -6.01
C ARG A 49 -6.82 12.14 -6.72
N TRP A 50 -6.63 12.29 -8.03
CA TRP A 50 -7.27 13.34 -8.82
C TRP A 50 -8.81 13.20 -8.82
N PHE A 51 -9.33 11.98 -9.05
CA PHE A 51 -10.77 11.73 -8.98
C PHE A 51 -11.33 12.04 -7.59
N PHE A 52 -10.62 11.66 -6.53
CA PHE A 52 -11.05 11.94 -5.17
C PHE A 52 -11.18 13.44 -4.89
N ILE A 53 -10.15 14.23 -5.21
CA ILE A 53 -10.18 15.70 -5.03
C ILE A 53 -11.38 16.31 -5.78
N ARG A 54 -11.66 15.82 -7.00
CA ARG A 54 -12.73 16.33 -7.84
C ARG A 54 -14.12 15.95 -7.34
N ILE A 55 -14.31 14.72 -6.86
CA ILE A 55 -15.61 14.20 -6.38
C ILE A 55 -15.97 14.85 -5.05
N PHE A 56 -15.01 14.91 -4.12
CA PHE A 56 -15.28 15.39 -2.77
C PHE A 56 -15.30 16.91 -2.66
N LYS A 57 -15.19 17.65 -3.79
CA LYS A 57 -15.21 19.11 -3.90
C LYS A 57 -14.62 19.75 -2.65
N THR A 58 -13.40 19.39 -2.31
CA THR A 58 -12.66 20.12 -1.29
C THR A 58 -12.43 21.50 -1.87
N GLU A 59 -13.39 22.41 -1.66
CA GLU A 59 -13.21 23.83 -1.94
C GLU A 59 -11.98 24.26 -1.14
N LEU A 60 -10.90 24.46 -1.88
CA LEU A 60 -9.58 24.80 -1.33
C LEU A 60 -9.53 26.25 -0.84
N HIS A 61 -10.57 27.07 -1.06
CA HIS A 61 -10.57 28.48 -0.68
C HIS A 61 -11.91 28.96 -0.12
N SER A 62 -11.97 29.10 1.20
CA SER A 62 -12.93 29.96 1.90
C SER A 62 -12.25 30.55 3.14
N ASP A 63 -11.09 31.19 2.95
CA ASP A 63 -10.69 32.39 3.70
C ASP A 63 -9.27 32.84 3.30
N HIS A 64 -9.20 33.96 2.58
CA HIS A 64 -7.97 34.59 2.12
C HIS A 64 -7.26 35.35 3.26
N LYS A 65 -6.67 34.65 4.24
CA LYS A 65 -5.81 35.32 5.24
C LYS A 65 -4.46 34.70 5.56
N LYS A 66 -4.09 33.56 4.97
CA LYS A 66 -2.70 33.07 5.02
C LYS A 66 -2.33 32.40 3.69
N HIS A 67 -1.62 33.13 2.85
CA HIS A 67 -1.03 32.59 1.63
C HIS A 67 0.17 31.71 2.01
N ASP A 68 0.01 30.40 1.94
CA ASP A 68 1.12 29.49 1.70
C ASP A 68 0.72 28.58 0.53
N HIS A 69 1.24 28.90 -0.66
CA HIS A 69 0.90 28.25 -1.92
C HIS A 69 1.75 27.01 -2.13
N SER A 70 1.47 25.99 -1.34
CA SER A 70 2.10 24.69 -1.45
C SER A 70 1.04 23.69 -1.95
N ASP A 71 0.73 23.72 -3.25
CA ASP A 71 0.10 22.60 -3.98
C ASP A 71 1.12 21.44 -4.13
N HIS A 72 1.81 21.14 -3.03
CA HIS A 72 2.81 20.10 -2.97
C HIS A 72 2.12 18.77 -2.67
N ILE A 73 2.74 17.70 -3.16
CA ILE A 73 2.28 16.32 -2.93
C ILE A 73 2.11 16.04 -1.41
N VAL A 74 2.92 16.72 -0.58
CA VAL A 74 2.86 16.77 0.88
C VAL A 74 2.72 18.23 1.31
N ASN A 75 1.66 18.60 2.02
CA ASN A 75 1.46 19.94 2.58
C ASN A 75 1.46 19.88 4.11
N PHE A 76 2.25 20.74 4.77
CA PHE A 76 2.39 20.76 6.22
C PHE A 76 1.14 21.23 6.95
N SER A 77 0.31 22.07 6.31
CA SER A 77 -0.99 22.47 6.89
C SER A 77 -2.00 21.32 6.95
N ASP A 78 -1.77 20.26 6.18
CA ASP A 78 -2.58 19.05 6.17
C ASP A 78 -2.12 18.04 7.22
N VAL A 79 -1.20 18.36 8.13
CA VAL A 79 -0.85 17.44 9.24
C VAL A 79 -1.80 17.63 10.44
N ASP A 80 -2.34 18.84 10.65
CA ASP A 80 -3.10 19.18 11.87
C ASP A 80 -4.59 19.49 11.64
N SER A 81 -5.13 19.20 10.44
CA SER A 81 -6.51 19.57 10.10
C SER A 81 -7.49 18.37 10.14
N PRO A 82 -8.78 18.57 10.45
CA PRO A 82 -9.79 17.51 10.33
C PRO A 82 -9.96 16.96 8.91
N LYS A 83 -9.56 17.74 7.88
CA LYS A 83 -9.57 17.32 6.46
C LYS A 83 -8.49 16.27 6.17
N SER A 84 -7.40 16.30 6.94
CA SER A 84 -6.30 15.34 6.93
C SER A 84 -6.74 13.93 7.32
N ALA A 85 -7.75 13.81 8.18
CA ALA A 85 -8.30 12.51 8.57
C ALA A 85 -8.92 11.76 7.38
N TRP A 86 -9.51 12.48 6.40
CA TRP A 86 -10.05 11.86 5.18
C TRP A 86 -8.97 11.50 4.17
N LEU A 87 -7.93 12.33 4.05
CA LEU A 87 -6.74 11.98 3.25
C LEU A 87 -6.08 10.72 3.82
N ALA A 88 -5.95 10.62 5.14
CA ALA A 88 -5.45 9.43 5.81
C ALA A 88 -6.31 8.20 5.51
N ILE A 89 -7.65 8.32 5.58
CA ILE A 89 -8.57 7.23 5.20
C ILE A 89 -8.41 6.81 3.73
N LEU A 90 -8.16 7.76 2.82
CA LEU A 90 -7.91 7.45 1.41
C LEU A 90 -6.58 6.73 1.20
N LEU A 91 -5.49 7.23 1.80
CA LEU A 91 -4.18 6.58 1.73
C LEU A 91 -4.25 5.16 2.31
N LEU A 92 -5.02 4.98 3.39
CA LEU A 92 -5.36 3.69 3.97
C LEU A 92 -6.10 2.76 3.04
N LEU A 93 -7.19 3.24 2.41
CA LEU A 93 -7.95 2.43 1.48
C LEU A 93 -7.11 2.01 0.25
N SER A 94 -6.16 2.85 -0.16
CA SER A 94 -5.32 2.62 -1.33
C SER A 94 -4.45 1.37 -1.15
N HIS A 95 -3.69 1.28 -0.05
CA HIS A 95 -2.85 0.10 0.19
C HIS A 95 -3.65 -1.12 0.62
N ARG A 96 -4.74 -0.94 1.40
CA ARG A 96 -5.63 -2.05 1.78
C ARG A 96 -6.32 -2.71 0.58
N THR A 97 -6.55 -1.96 -0.49
CA THR A 97 -7.08 -2.53 -1.73
C THR A 97 -6.12 -3.53 -2.34
N ILE A 98 -4.82 -3.23 -2.29
CA ILE A 98 -3.75 -4.11 -2.79
C ILE A 98 -3.63 -5.33 -1.88
N ASP A 99 -3.61 -5.12 -0.57
CA ASP A 99 -3.57 -6.18 0.43
C ASP A 99 -4.74 -7.17 0.29
N GLY A 100 -5.96 -6.65 0.15
CA GLY A 100 -7.15 -7.45 -0.10
C GLY A 100 -7.05 -8.23 -1.41
N PHE A 101 -6.53 -7.60 -2.47
CA PHE A 101 -6.35 -8.26 -3.76
C PHE A 101 -5.32 -9.40 -3.70
N ILE A 102 -4.21 -9.21 -2.98
CA ILE A 102 -3.17 -10.23 -2.77
C ILE A 102 -3.73 -11.39 -1.96
N LEU A 103 -4.42 -11.13 -0.86
CA LEU A 103 -5.04 -12.20 -0.07
C LEU A 103 -6.10 -12.94 -0.90
N GLY A 104 -6.80 -12.23 -1.79
CA GLY A 104 -7.65 -12.83 -2.82
C GLY A 104 -6.88 -13.81 -3.72
N SER A 105 -5.69 -13.45 -4.20
CA SER A 105 -4.84 -14.36 -5.01
C SER A 105 -4.44 -15.62 -4.24
N VAL A 106 -4.16 -15.51 -2.94
CA VAL A 106 -3.82 -16.65 -2.08
C VAL A 106 -5.01 -17.59 -1.97
N ILE A 107 -6.22 -17.05 -1.73
CA ILE A 107 -7.45 -17.85 -1.72
C ILE A 107 -7.66 -18.52 -3.09
N ALA A 108 -7.46 -17.80 -4.19
CA ALA A 108 -7.59 -18.37 -5.53
C ALA A 108 -6.68 -19.59 -5.71
N ARG A 109 -5.40 -19.49 -5.32
CA ARG A 109 -4.42 -20.59 -5.38
C ARG A 109 -4.78 -21.75 -4.46
N VAL A 110 -5.15 -21.49 -3.21
CA VAL A 110 -5.58 -22.52 -2.26
C VAL A 110 -6.80 -23.28 -2.79
N THR A 111 -7.78 -22.57 -3.37
CA THR A 111 -8.94 -23.22 -3.98
C THR A 111 -8.62 -23.99 -5.27
N ALA A 112 -7.44 -23.75 -5.87
CA ALA A 112 -6.93 -24.51 -7.00
C ALA A 112 -6.09 -25.74 -6.58
N GLY A 113 -5.84 -25.92 -5.28
CA GLY A 113 -5.13 -27.08 -4.72
C GLY A 113 -3.76 -26.76 -4.11
N ASP A 114 -3.29 -25.51 -4.16
CA ASP A 114 -2.03 -25.12 -3.53
C ASP A 114 -2.14 -25.20 -1.98
N PRO A 115 -1.05 -25.55 -1.27
CA PRO A 115 -1.06 -25.55 0.19
C PRO A 115 -1.26 -24.14 0.75
N ILE A 116 -1.90 -24.08 1.92
CA ILE A 116 -2.10 -22.81 2.63
C ILE A 116 -0.76 -22.34 3.20
N ASN A 117 -0.32 -21.14 2.81
CA ASN A 117 0.81 -20.48 3.44
C ASN A 117 0.36 -19.83 4.77
N TRP A 118 0.48 -20.57 5.87
CA TRP A 118 0.10 -20.07 7.20
C TRP A 118 0.98 -18.93 7.70
N TYR A 119 2.24 -18.85 7.27
CA TYR A 119 3.15 -17.76 7.63
C TYR A 119 2.69 -16.43 7.00
N LEU A 120 2.27 -16.45 5.73
CA LEU A 120 1.64 -15.31 5.08
C LEU A 120 0.41 -14.82 5.83
N ILE A 121 -0.49 -15.73 6.19
CA ILE A 121 -1.72 -15.39 6.91
C ILE A 121 -1.39 -14.81 8.29
N ALA A 122 -0.48 -15.42 9.04
CA ALA A 122 -0.08 -14.95 10.36
C ALA A 122 0.58 -13.57 10.31
N THR A 123 1.51 -13.36 9.38
CA THR A 123 2.18 -12.06 9.19
C THR A 123 1.21 -10.98 8.72
N PHE A 124 0.26 -11.33 7.84
CA PHE A 124 -0.81 -10.43 7.42
C PHE A 124 -1.71 -10.01 8.58
N ILE A 125 -2.15 -10.96 9.41
CA ILE A 125 -2.96 -10.65 10.60
C ILE A 125 -2.18 -9.75 11.57
N ALA A 126 -0.91 -10.06 11.83
CA ALA A 126 -0.07 -9.24 12.70
C ALA A 126 0.10 -7.82 12.16
N HIS A 127 0.33 -7.67 10.85
CA HIS A 127 0.38 -6.38 10.17
C HIS A 127 -0.92 -5.60 10.34
N MET A 128 -2.07 -6.22 10.04
CA MET A 128 -3.39 -5.59 10.18
C MET A 128 -3.68 -5.14 11.61
N LEU A 129 -3.30 -5.92 12.61
CA LEU A 129 -3.49 -5.56 14.02
C LEU A 129 -2.70 -4.29 14.39
N ILE A 130 -1.43 -4.22 14.00
CA ILE A 130 -0.58 -3.06 14.25
C ILE A 130 -1.13 -1.84 13.50
N GLU A 131 -1.51 -2.01 12.25
CA GLU A 131 -2.05 -0.94 11.41
C GLU A 131 -3.34 -0.36 12.00
N VAL A 132 -4.31 -1.21 12.40
CA VAL A 132 -5.56 -0.78 13.06
C VAL A 132 -5.28 0.06 14.31
N LEU A 133 -4.28 -0.33 15.12
CA LEU A 133 -3.88 0.45 16.28
C LEU A 133 -3.29 1.82 15.88
N ILE A 134 -2.36 1.85 14.92
CA ILE A 134 -1.74 3.11 14.45
C ILE A 134 -2.80 4.07 13.93
N ILE A 135 -3.73 3.59 13.10
CA ILE A 135 -4.81 4.41 12.54
C ILE A 135 -5.72 4.93 13.65
N HIS A 136 -6.03 4.09 14.64
CA HIS A 136 -6.85 4.50 15.77
C HIS A 136 -6.22 5.70 16.49
N TYR A 137 -4.94 5.59 16.84
CA TYR A 137 -4.21 6.68 17.49
C TYR A 137 -4.14 7.93 16.63
N ARG A 138 -3.88 7.80 15.31
CA ARG A 138 -3.84 8.93 14.38
C ARG A 138 -5.17 9.64 14.26
N GLN A 139 -6.27 8.90 14.09
CA GLN A 139 -7.60 9.50 14.01
C GLN A 139 -7.96 10.27 15.28
N VAL A 140 -7.60 9.74 16.46
CA VAL A 140 -7.81 10.44 17.74
C VAL A 140 -6.92 11.68 17.85
N GLN A 141 -5.65 11.62 17.43
CA GLN A 141 -4.76 12.79 17.36
C GLN A 141 -5.32 13.89 16.45
N TYR A 142 -5.98 13.53 15.35
CA TYR A 142 -6.67 14.46 14.45
C TYR A 142 -8.04 14.95 14.97
N GLY A 143 -8.37 14.69 16.23
CA GLY A 143 -9.57 15.20 16.89
C GLY A 143 -10.84 14.36 16.69
N GLN A 144 -10.75 13.15 16.13
CA GLN A 144 -11.90 12.23 16.11
C GLN A 144 -12.15 11.66 17.51
N SER A 145 -13.42 11.42 17.84
CA SER A 145 -13.75 10.74 19.08
C SER A 145 -13.34 9.26 19.02
N ILE A 146 -12.95 8.70 20.16
CA ILE A 146 -12.54 7.28 20.29
C ILE A 146 -13.56 6.35 19.64
N LYS A 147 -14.86 6.57 19.91
CA LYS A 147 -15.95 5.76 19.35
C LYS A 147 -16.01 5.85 17.82
N LYS A 148 -15.89 7.06 17.25
CA LYS A 148 -15.89 7.25 15.79
C LYS A 148 -14.70 6.56 15.15
N SER A 149 -13.53 6.69 15.75
CA SER A 149 -12.32 6.04 15.24
C SER A 149 -12.44 4.51 15.22
N VAL A 150 -12.97 3.90 16.28
CA VAL A 150 -13.21 2.44 16.31
C VAL A 150 -14.18 2.01 15.21
N ILE A 151 -15.28 2.75 15.01
CA ILE A 151 -16.26 2.45 13.96
C ILE A 151 -15.62 2.58 12.56
N TYR A 152 -14.84 3.64 12.31
CA TYR A 152 -14.18 3.83 11.02
C TYR A 152 -13.13 2.75 10.74
N ASN A 153 -12.35 2.35 11.74
CA ASN A 153 -11.44 1.23 11.62
C ASN A 153 -12.19 -0.08 11.32
N LEU A 154 -13.31 -0.34 11.99
CA LEU A 154 -14.12 -1.53 11.72
C LEU A 154 -14.66 -1.53 10.29
N ILE A 155 -15.24 -0.41 9.83
CA ILE A 155 -15.80 -0.29 8.48
C ILE A 155 -14.71 -0.48 7.43
N THR A 156 -13.57 0.20 7.58
CA THR A 156 -12.46 0.10 6.62
C THR A 156 -11.84 -1.30 6.59
N THR A 157 -11.83 -2.02 7.71
CA THR A 157 -11.41 -3.44 7.74
C THR A 157 -12.47 -4.35 7.09
N LEU A 158 -13.77 -4.09 7.30
CA LEU A 158 -14.84 -4.87 6.66
C LEU A 158 -14.87 -4.69 5.13
N ILE A 159 -14.47 -3.51 4.62
CA ILE A 159 -14.30 -3.27 3.18
C ILE A 159 -13.24 -4.20 2.55
N LEU A 160 -12.32 -4.76 3.34
CA LEU A 160 -11.35 -5.72 2.84
C LEU A 160 -12.02 -7.01 2.33
N VAL A 161 -13.11 -7.45 2.96
CA VAL A 161 -13.82 -8.70 2.60
C VAL A 161 -14.32 -8.72 1.15
N PRO A 162 -15.08 -7.71 0.66
CA PRO A 162 -15.47 -7.68 -0.75
C PRO A 162 -14.28 -7.54 -1.69
N ILE A 163 -13.22 -6.83 -1.30
CA ILE A 163 -11.98 -6.71 -2.11
C ILE A 163 -11.29 -8.07 -2.25
N ILE A 164 -11.17 -8.82 -1.16
CA ILE A 164 -10.62 -10.18 -1.15
C ILE A 164 -11.45 -11.09 -2.06
N THR A 165 -12.77 -10.98 -2.01
CA THR A 165 -13.69 -11.79 -2.81
C THR A 165 -13.51 -11.52 -4.30
N VAL A 166 -13.47 -10.23 -4.68
CA VAL A 166 -13.21 -9.80 -6.06
C VAL A 166 -11.81 -10.24 -6.51
N GLY A 167 -10.80 -10.07 -5.65
CA GLY A 167 -9.44 -10.54 -5.89
C GLY A 167 -9.38 -12.04 -6.14
N ALA A 168 -10.03 -12.85 -5.30
CA ALA A 168 -10.07 -14.30 -5.46
C ALA A 168 -10.73 -14.73 -6.77
N PHE A 169 -11.80 -14.05 -7.17
CA PHE A 169 -12.47 -14.33 -8.44
C PHE A 169 -11.59 -13.95 -9.64
N LEU A 170 -11.07 -12.72 -9.67
CA LEU A 170 -10.25 -12.22 -10.78
C LEU A 170 -8.95 -13.00 -10.95
N ASN A 171 -8.29 -13.36 -9.84
CA ASN A 171 -7.01 -14.07 -9.91
C ASN A 171 -7.15 -15.46 -10.55
N ARG A 172 -8.30 -16.14 -10.45
CA ARG A 172 -8.54 -17.40 -11.18
C ARG A 172 -8.42 -17.25 -12.69
N PHE A 173 -8.77 -16.09 -13.24
CA PHE A 173 -8.60 -15.78 -14.66
C PHE A 173 -7.18 -15.33 -14.96
N PHE A 174 -6.56 -14.56 -14.06
CA PHE A 174 -5.20 -14.04 -14.25
C PHE A 174 -4.14 -15.15 -14.29
N ILE A 175 -4.29 -16.19 -13.44
CA ILE A 175 -3.42 -17.38 -13.44
C ILE A 175 -3.33 -17.99 -14.85
N LYS A 176 -4.43 -18.04 -15.60
CA LYS A 176 -4.47 -18.64 -16.96
C LYS A 176 -3.71 -17.84 -18.01
N THR A 177 -3.54 -16.53 -17.79
CA THR A 177 -2.97 -15.62 -18.80
C THR A 177 -1.44 -15.49 -18.65
N GLY A 178 -0.88 -15.90 -17.51
CA GLY A 178 0.56 -15.98 -17.26
C GLY A 178 1.26 -14.65 -16.98
N TRP A 179 0.98 -13.60 -17.78
CA TRP A 179 1.61 -12.28 -17.61
C TRP A 179 0.84 -11.31 -16.71
N LEU A 180 -0.45 -11.55 -16.48
CA LEU A 180 -1.29 -10.62 -15.71
C LEU A 180 -0.92 -10.58 -14.23
N ILE A 181 -0.65 -11.73 -13.61
CA ILE A 181 -0.21 -11.80 -12.22
C ILE A 181 1.08 -11.02 -12.01
N PRO A 182 2.18 -11.28 -12.77
CA PRO A 182 3.40 -10.52 -12.56
C PRO A 182 3.22 -9.03 -12.83
N PHE A 183 2.41 -8.66 -13.83
CA PHE A 183 2.06 -7.26 -14.10
C PHE A 183 1.39 -6.59 -12.89
N PHE A 184 0.35 -7.21 -12.31
CA PHE A 184 -0.38 -6.65 -11.17
C PHE A 184 0.43 -6.70 -9.88
N ASN A 185 1.30 -7.70 -9.70
CA ASN A 185 2.22 -7.76 -8.56
C ASN A 185 3.21 -6.60 -8.60
N VAL A 186 3.87 -6.34 -9.74
CA VAL A 186 4.76 -5.17 -9.88
C VAL A 186 3.99 -3.86 -9.72
N SER A 187 2.78 -3.76 -10.28
CA SER A 187 1.90 -2.60 -10.09
C SER A 187 1.59 -2.37 -8.60
N GLY A 188 1.19 -3.41 -7.87
CA GLY A 188 0.91 -3.34 -6.44
C GLY A 188 2.14 -2.95 -5.64
N GLY A 189 3.30 -3.54 -5.94
CA GLY A 189 4.58 -3.18 -5.33
C GLY A 189 4.96 -1.72 -5.56
N ALA A 190 4.77 -1.20 -6.78
CA ALA A 190 5.02 0.21 -7.11
C ALA A 190 4.07 1.16 -6.34
N ILE A 191 2.78 0.83 -6.25
CA ILE A 191 1.82 1.60 -5.46
C ILE A 191 2.22 1.61 -3.99
N LEU A 192 2.50 0.44 -3.38
CA LEU A 192 2.90 0.34 -1.98
C LEU A 192 4.19 1.11 -1.70
N SER A 193 5.18 1.04 -2.61
CA SER A 193 6.42 1.82 -2.51
C SER A 193 6.11 3.33 -2.44
N PHE A 194 5.24 3.79 -3.33
CA PHE A 194 4.85 5.20 -3.38
C PHE A 194 4.06 5.62 -2.13
N VAL A 195 3.07 4.84 -1.71
CA VAL A 195 2.26 5.11 -0.50
C VAL A 195 3.17 5.21 0.73
N VAL A 196 4.12 4.28 0.90
CA VAL A 196 5.08 4.31 2.01
C VAL A 196 5.91 5.60 2.02
N ILE A 197 6.36 6.09 0.86
CA ILE A 197 7.10 7.36 0.78
C ILE A 197 6.19 8.52 1.22
N ILE A 198 4.96 8.58 0.71
CA ILE A 198 4.01 9.66 1.02
C ILE A 198 3.63 9.65 2.50
N GLU A 199 3.52 8.50 3.13
CA GLU A 199 3.18 8.37 4.55
C GLU A 199 4.37 8.63 5.48
N LEU A 200 5.58 8.16 5.12
CA LEU A 200 6.75 8.27 6.00
C LEU A 200 7.46 9.63 5.90
N VAL A 201 7.50 10.26 4.73
CA VAL A 201 8.21 11.53 4.54
C VAL A 201 7.69 12.64 5.47
N PRO A 202 6.37 12.90 5.57
CA PRO A 202 5.85 13.90 6.51
C PRO A 202 6.26 13.61 7.96
N GLU A 203 6.25 12.34 8.36
CA GLU A 203 6.59 11.92 9.71
C GLU A 203 8.07 12.16 10.01
N PHE A 204 8.98 11.83 9.09
CA PHE A 204 10.40 12.13 9.27
C PHE A 204 10.67 13.63 9.35
N ILE A 205 9.93 14.45 8.59
CA ILE A 205 10.08 15.90 8.68
C ILE A 205 9.59 16.42 10.03
N HIS A 206 8.49 15.89 10.57
CA HIS A 206 8.01 16.22 11.91
C HIS A 206 9.04 15.83 12.99
N LEU A 207 9.56 14.60 12.93
CA LEU A 207 10.55 14.07 13.88
C LEU A 207 11.90 14.79 13.79
N ARG A 208 12.27 15.38 12.64
CA ARG A 208 13.51 16.15 12.49
C ARG A 208 13.58 17.33 13.45
N ASN A 209 12.44 17.93 13.78
CA ASN A 209 12.38 19.11 14.66
C ASN A 209 12.39 18.73 16.15
N ASN A 210 12.36 17.44 16.47
CA ASN A 210 12.41 16.92 17.85
C ASN A 210 13.86 16.80 18.36
N PRO A 211 14.06 16.56 19.68
CA PRO A 211 15.40 16.37 20.24
C PRO A 211 16.20 15.29 19.49
N SER A 212 17.50 15.53 19.30
CA SER A 212 18.39 14.67 18.52
C SER A 212 18.29 13.18 18.89
N PHE A 213 18.11 12.86 20.18
CA PHE A 213 17.92 11.48 20.64
C PHE A 213 16.70 10.82 19.98
N GLN A 214 15.55 11.49 19.94
CA GLN A 214 14.33 10.95 19.34
C GLN A 214 14.49 10.73 17.84
N TRP A 215 15.11 11.68 17.14
CA TRP A 215 15.41 11.54 15.71
C TRP A 215 16.25 10.29 15.40
N HIS A 216 17.40 10.14 16.08
CA HIS A 216 18.29 9.00 15.86
C HIS A 216 17.65 7.67 16.28
N PHE A 217 16.88 7.67 17.38
CA PHE A 217 16.18 6.49 17.85
C PHE A 217 15.08 6.05 16.86
N SER A 218 14.32 6.99 16.30
CA SER A 218 13.33 6.70 15.26
C SER A 218 13.98 6.15 13.98
N LEU A 219 15.11 6.71 13.54
CA LEU A 219 15.87 6.17 12.41
C LEU A 219 16.40 4.75 12.68
N PHE A 220 16.90 4.51 13.89
CA PHE A 220 17.34 3.18 14.31
C PHE A 220 16.19 2.16 14.30
N LEU A 221 15.03 2.52 14.87
CA LEU A 221 13.84 1.66 14.85
C LEU A 221 13.34 1.41 13.42
N PHE A 222 13.38 2.42 12.54
CA PHE A 222 13.04 2.25 11.14
C PHE A 222 13.97 1.27 10.44
N ALA A 223 15.29 1.43 10.61
CA ALA A 223 16.31 0.52 10.08
C ALA A 223 16.12 -0.92 10.59
N LEU A 224 15.88 -1.08 11.89
CA LEU A 224 15.58 -2.37 12.51
C LEU A 224 14.31 -2.99 11.91
N GLY A 225 13.27 -2.19 11.66
CA GLY A 225 12.06 -2.61 10.99
C GLY A 225 12.31 -3.15 9.58
N ILE A 226 13.25 -2.55 8.81
CA ILE A 226 13.64 -3.06 7.50
C ILE A 226 14.30 -4.44 7.62
N ILE A 227 15.23 -4.58 8.56
CA ILE A 227 15.95 -5.85 8.78
C ILE A 227 14.97 -6.96 9.18
N LEU A 228 14.07 -6.68 10.13
CA LEU A 228 13.03 -7.62 10.54
C LEU A 228 12.10 -7.98 9.38
N ALA A 229 11.72 -7.00 8.56
CA ALA A 229 10.92 -7.23 7.36
C ALA A 229 11.59 -8.20 6.38
N LEU A 230 12.90 -8.06 6.15
CA LEU A 230 13.67 -8.96 5.29
C LEU A 230 13.77 -10.37 5.88
N ILE A 231 14.01 -10.48 7.19
CA ILE A 231 14.04 -11.79 7.88
C ILE A 231 12.68 -12.50 7.74
N ILE A 232 11.57 -11.77 7.94
CA ILE A 232 10.22 -12.32 7.79
C ILE A 232 9.95 -12.74 6.34
N LEU A 233 10.43 -11.98 5.36
CA LEU A 233 10.26 -12.31 3.94
C LEU A 233 10.89 -13.65 3.58
N ILE A 234 12.09 -13.93 4.09
CA ILE A 234 12.78 -15.21 3.86
C ILE A 234 11.95 -16.40 4.40
N LEU A 235 11.25 -16.21 5.52
CA LEU A 235 10.37 -17.25 6.09
C LEU A 235 9.09 -17.47 5.29
N HIS A 236 8.78 -16.59 4.34
CA HIS A 236 7.54 -16.59 3.57
C HIS A 236 7.72 -17.27 2.20
N GLU A 237 8.93 -17.19 1.62
CA GLU A 237 9.27 -17.87 0.36
C GLU A 237 9.36 -19.41 0.47
N HIS A 238 9.25 -19.95 1.68
CA HIS A 238 9.31 -21.37 2.02
C HIS A 238 8.05 -21.84 2.75
#